data_AF-X1EYJ7-F1
#
_entry.id   AF-X1EYJ7-F1
#
_cell.length_a   1.000
_cell.length_b   1.000
_cell.length_c   1.000
_cell.angle_alpha   90.00
_cell.angle_beta   90.00
_cell.angle_gamma   90.00
#
_symmetry.space_group_name_H-M   'P 1'
#
loop_
_entity.id
_entity.type
_entity.pdbx_description
1 polymer ?
#
loop_
_entity_poly.entity_id
_entity_poly.type
_entity_poly.pdbx_seq_one_letter_code
_entity_poly.pdbx_strand_id
1 'polypeptide(L)'
;MIILLILLIIGGIGFLTYVFRRINNNSIVLAYLFGILIMLLAYYDSWTHHLLALTPILIILIFIIPRNSDITKIYIKPSFFFLNFIDLGFMGIWFIIKNWFPFNFVSTIFLLLIFFGLIKYCLREDLKNY
;
A
#
# COMPACT_ATOMS: atom_id res chain seq x y z
N MET A 1 -0.04 14.60 -16.81
CA MET A 1 -0.73 13.51 -17.56
C MET A 1 -0.45 12.13 -16.97
N ILE A 2 0.82 11.76 -16.73
CA ILE A 2 1.18 10.44 -16.15
C ILE A 2 0.55 10.19 -14.77
N ILE A 3 0.57 11.18 -13.85
CA ILE A 3 -0.06 11.06 -12.53
C ILE A 3 -1.56 10.76 -12.63
N LEU A 4 -2.26 11.45 -13.53
CA LEU A 4 -3.70 11.22 -13.76
C LEU A 4 -3.97 9.80 -14.27
N LEU A 5 -3.09 9.27 -15.13
CA LEU A 5 -3.20 7.92 -15.66
C LEU A 5 -2.94 6.87 -14.57
N ILE A 6 -1.93 7.08 -13.71
CA ILE A 6 -1.68 6.24 -12.53
C ILE A 6 -2.87 6.27 -11.58
N LEU A 7 -3.42 7.46 -11.30
CA LEU A 7 -4.57 7.64 -10.43
C LEU A 7 -5.81 6.96 -11.01
N LEU A 8 -6.04 7.04 -12.32
CA LEU A 8 -7.16 6.39 -12.98
C LEU A 8 -7.06 4.87 -12.91
N ILE A 9 -5.88 4.30 -13.19
CA ILE A 9 -5.67 2.84 -13.17
C ILE A 9 -5.70 2.31 -11.74
N ILE A 10 -4.82 2.81 -10.86
CA ILE A 10 -4.70 2.31 -9.49
C ILE A 10 -5.94 2.69 -8.68
N GLY A 11 -6.42 3.91 -8.82
CA GLY A 11 -7.64 4.37 -8.18
C GLY A 11 -8.87 3.62 -8.67
N GLY A 12 -8.99 3.37 -9.97
CA GLY A 12 -10.06 2.55 -10.54
C GLY A 12 -10.05 1.13 -10.00
N ILE A 13 -8.89 0.47 -9.97
CA ILE A 13 -8.74 -0.88 -9.41
C ILE A 13 -9.12 -0.89 -7.92
N GLY A 14 -8.63 0.07 -7.14
CA GLY A 14 -8.93 0.17 -5.71
C GLY A 14 -10.40 0.43 -5.44
N PHE A 15 -11.02 1.33 -6.21
CA PHE A 15 -12.45 1.63 -6.13
C PHE A 15 -13.32 0.42 -6.48
N LEU A 16 -13.07 -0.23 -7.63
CA LEU A 16 -13.80 -1.43 -8.03
C LEU A 16 -13.67 -2.55 -7.01
N THR A 17 -12.45 -2.78 -6.51
CA THR A 17 -12.20 -3.75 -5.44
C THR A 17 -13.01 -3.42 -4.20
N TYR A 18 -13.05 -2.16 -3.79
CA TYR A 18 -13.82 -1.72 -2.65
C TYR A 18 -15.33 -1.95 -2.83
N VAL A 19 -15.88 -1.66 -4.02
CA VAL A 19 -17.30 -1.86 -4.34
C VAL A 19 -17.66 -3.36 -4.35
N PHE A 20 -16.80 -4.20 -4.94
CA PHE A 20 -17.04 -5.65 -5.05
C PHE A 20 -16.44 -6.47 -3.90
N ARG A 21 -16.04 -5.82 -2.80
CA ARG A 21 -15.46 -6.52 -1.64
C ARG A 21 -16.47 -7.50 -1.05
N ARG A 22 -15.96 -8.61 -0.54
CA ARG A 22 -16.74 -9.65 0.15
C ARG A 22 -16.69 -9.50 1.67
N ILE A 23 -15.67 -8.79 2.17
CA ILE A 23 -15.50 -8.49 3.60
C ILE A 23 -16.21 -7.18 3.92
N ASN A 24 -17.16 -7.23 4.86
CA ASN A 24 -17.90 -6.04 5.31
C ASN A 24 -17.37 -5.43 6.61
N ASN A 25 -16.60 -6.19 7.40
CA ASN A 25 -15.98 -5.70 8.62
C ASN A 25 -14.95 -4.60 8.32
N ASN A 26 -14.94 -3.55 9.16
CA ASN A 26 -14.02 -2.41 9.04
C ASN A 26 -14.04 -1.71 7.67
N SER A 27 -15.18 -1.73 6.98
CA SER A 27 -15.31 -1.21 5.61
C SER A 27 -14.86 0.25 5.43
N ILE A 28 -15.16 1.14 6.37
CA ILE A 28 -14.70 2.54 6.33
C ILE A 28 -13.16 2.59 6.42
N VAL A 29 -12.58 1.78 7.30
CA VAL A 29 -11.12 1.71 7.46
C VAL A 29 -10.47 1.17 6.19
N LEU A 30 -11.03 0.12 5.57
CA LEU A 30 -10.54 -0.41 4.29
C LEU A 30 -10.62 0.62 3.16
N ALA A 31 -11.71 1.39 3.08
CA ALA A 31 -11.83 2.49 2.12
C ALA A 31 -10.72 3.53 2.29
N TYR A 32 -10.49 3.92 3.55
CA TYR A 32 -9.47 4.89 3.92
C TYR A 32 -8.06 4.39 3.60
N LEU A 33 -7.78 3.11 3.89
CA LEU A 33 -6.51 2.46 3.55
C LEU A 33 -6.27 2.43 2.04
N PHE A 34 -7.29 2.11 1.23
CA PHE A 34 -7.18 2.21 -0.23
C PHE A 34 -6.91 3.64 -0.68
N GLY A 35 -7.65 4.62 -0.16
CA GLY A 35 -7.49 6.03 -0.51
C GLY A 35 -6.08 6.55 -0.25
N ILE A 36 -5.50 6.22 0.91
CA ILE A 36 -4.13 6.63 1.21
C ILE A 36 -3.12 5.89 0.33
N LEU A 37 -3.26 4.59 0.10
CA LEU A 37 -2.34 3.88 -0.79
C LEU A 37 -2.37 4.41 -2.21
N ILE A 38 -3.55 4.73 -2.75
CA ILE A 38 -3.70 5.37 -4.06
C ILE A 38 -3.02 6.74 -4.05
N MET A 39 -3.21 7.53 -2.99
CA MET A 39 -2.53 8.82 -2.84
C MET A 39 -1.02 8.66 -2.81
N LEU A 40 -0.46 7.73 -2.02
CA LEU A 40 0.98 7.48 -1.93
C LEU A 40 1.56 6.97 -3.27
N LEU A 41 0.80 6.16 -4.02
CA LEU A 41 1.20 5.65 -5.33
C LEU A 41 1.13 6.71 -6.44
N ALA A 42 0.17 7.65 -6.36
CA ALA A 42 0.01 8.73 -7.33
C ALA A 42 0.88 9.95 -7.02
N TYR A 43 1.10 10.24 -5.73
CA TYR A 43 1.81 11.43 -5.24
C TYR A 43 3.31 11.15 -5.01
N TYR A 44 3.91 10.52 -6.01
CA TYR A 44 5.26 9.99 -6.01
C TYR A 44 6.38 11.01 -5.71
N ASP A 45 6.10 12.31 -5.70
CA ASP A 45 7.12 13.37 -5.77
C ASP A 45 7.49 14.01 -4.41
N SER A 46 6.88 13.60 -3.28
CA SER A 46 7.12 14.23 -1.96
C SER A 46 7.37 13.25 -0.81
N TRP A 47 8.22 12.25 -1.08
CA TRP A 47 8.61 11.15 -0.18
C TRP A 47 9.00 11.55 1.24
N THR A 48 9.49 12.77 1.47
CA THR A 48 9.86 13.27 2.81
C THR A 48 8.73 13.22 3.83
N HIS A 49 7.46 13.21 3.40
CA HIS A 49 6.29 13.16 4.29
C HIS A 49 5.53 11.82 4.25
N HIS A 50 5.93 10.89 3.38
CA HIS A 50 5.16 9.67 3.09
C HIS A 50 5.34 8.60 4.17
N LEU A 51 6.57 8.43 4.67
CA LEU A 51 6.91 7.46 5.72
C LEU A 51 6.07 7.67 6.99
N LEU A 52 5.91 8.92 7.43
CA LEU A 52 5.17 9.27 8.64
C LEU A 52 3.67 8.96 8.51
N ALA A 53 3.10 9.15 7.32
CA ALA A 53 1.71 8.82 7.04
C ALA A 53 1.48 7.30 6.87
N LEU A 54 2.52 6.57 6.41
CA LEU A 54 2.45 5.16 6.06
C LEU A 54 2.59 4.22 7.26
N THR A 55 3.38 4.57 8.28
CA THR A 55 3.56 3.72 9.47
C THR A 55 2.24 3.44 10.22
N PRO A 56 1.39 4.44 10.53
CA PRO A 56 0.10 4.20 11.21
C PRO A 56 -0.83 3.27 10.41
N ILE A 57 -0.84 3.43 9.09
CA ILE A 57 -1.64 2.62 8.15
C ILE A 57 -1.22 1.17 8.20
N LEU A 58 0.10 0.92 8.16
CA LEU A 58 0.63 -0.43 8.19
C LEU A 58 0.39 -1.12 9.54
N ILE A 59 0.40 -0.36 10.64
CA ILE A 59 0.01 -0.87 11.95
C ILE A 59 -1.47 -1.29 11.91
N ILE A 60 -2.36 -0.42 11.44
CA ILE A 60 -3.80 -0.71 11.32
C ILE A 60 -4.04 -1.98 10.48
N LEU A 61 -3.33 -2.13 9.35
CA LEU A 61 -3.40 -3.31 8.49
C LEU A 61 -3.06 -4.62 9.22
N ILE A 62 -2.05 -4.61 10.09
CA ILE A 62 -1.64 -5.79 10.88
C ILE A 62 -2.74 -6.23 11.87
N PHE A 63 -3.59 -5.30 12.31
CA PHE A 63 -4.71 -5.60 13.21
C PHE A 63 -5.99 -5.98 12.47
N ILE A 64 -6.22 -5.45 11.26
CA ILE A 64 -7.40 -5.78 10.46
C ILE A 64 -7.25 -7.12 9.74
N ILE A 65 -6.06 -7.41 9.21
CA ILE A 65 -5.82 -8.62 8.42
C ILE A 65 -5.34 -9.74 9.36
N PRO A 66 -5.88 -10.98 9.26
CA PRO A 66 -5.47 -12.08 10.11
C PRO A 66 -3.94 -12.29 10.12
N ARG A 67 -3.33 -12.28 11.30
CA ARG A 67 -1.86 -12.25 11.47
C ARG A 67 -1.12 -13.43 10.86
N ASN A 68 -1.80 -14.58 10.80
CA ASN A 68 -1.24 -15.83 10.29
C ASN A 68 -1.63 -16.13 8.83
N SER A 69 -2.40 -15.25 8.19
CA SER A 69 -2.75 -15.40 6.78
C SER A 69 -1.54 -15.21 5.87
N ASP A 70 -1.57 -15.86 4.72
CA ASP A 70 -0.58 -15.66 3.66
C ASP A 70 -0.54 -14.20 3.19
N ILE A 71 -1.68 -13.51 3.27
CA ILE A 71 -1.75 -12.08 2.92
C ILE A 71 -0.80 -11.28 3.83
N THR A 72 -0.92 -11.50 5.14
CA THR A 72 -0.08 -10.80 6.12
C THR A 72 1.39 -11.19 5.98
N LYS A 73 1.68 -12.49 5.80
CA LYS A 73 3.07 -13.00 5.75
C LYS A 73 3.80 -12.59 4.47
N ILE A 74 3.13 -12.58 3.33
CA ILE A 74 3.76 -12.36 2.01
C ILE A 74 3.74 -10.87 1.63
N TYR A 75 2.64 -10.16 1.90
CA TYR A 75 2.46 -8.79 1.42
C TYR A 75 2.65 -7.74 2.51
N ILE A 76 2.05 -7.93 3.68
CA ILE A 76 1.97 -6.87 4.70
C ILE A 76 3.25 -6.78 5.54
N LYS A 77 3.70 -7.89 6.14
CA LYS A 77 4.88 -7.90 7.02
C LYS A 77 6.16 -7.49 6.30
N PRO A 78 6.50 -8.03 5.11
CA PRO A 78 7.72 -7.62 4.41
C PRO A 78 7.70 -6.14 4.06
N SER A 79 6.55 -5.64 3.59
CA SER A 79 6.36 -4.21 3.30
C SER A 79 6.47 -3.35 4.55
N PHE A 80 5.89 -3.79 5.67
CA PHE A 80 6.05 -3.11 6.96
C PHE A 80 7.52 -2.97 7.34
N PHE A 81 8.28 -4.07 7.31
CA PHE A 81 9.69 -4.05 7.69
C PHE A 81 10.52 -3.20 6.73
N PHE A 82 10.28 -3.33 5.43
CA PHE A 82 10.98 -2.52 4.44
C PHE A 82 10.71 -1.03 4.67
N LEU A 83 9.44 -0.63 4.66
CA LEU A 83 9.02 0.77 4.70
C LEU A 83 9.37 1.46 6.02
N ASN A 84 9.52 0.74 7.13
CA ASN A 84 9.87 1.35 8.42
C ASN A 84 11.37 1.36 8.72
N PHE A 85 12.12 0.34 8.28
CA PHE A 85 13.52 0.16 8.71
C PHE A 85 14.53 0.28 7.58
N ILE A 86 14.18 -0.20 6.38
CA ILE A 86 15.12 -0.34 5.27
C ILE A 86 14.99 0.85 4.29
N ASP A 87 13.79 1.42 4.19
CA ASP A 87 13.46 2.49 3.25
C ASP A 87 14.33 3.73 3.43
N LEU A 88 14.71 4.11 4.66
CA LEU A 88 15.63 5.22 4.91
C LEU A 88 17.00 5.02 4.24
N GLY A 89 17.50 3.78 4.26
CA GLY A 89 18.75 3.43 3.57
C GLY A 89 18.61 3.55 2.05
N PHE A 90 17.50 3.06 1.50
CA PHE A 90 17.22 3.16 0.06
C PHE A 90 16.91 4.59 -0.39
N MET A 91 16.30 5.41 0.46
CA MET A 91 16.12 6.84 0.23
C MET A 91 17.49 7.55 0.17
N GLY A 92 18.42 7.20 1.06
CA GLY A 92 19.80 7.68 1.01
C GLY A 92 20.50 7.32 -0.31
N ILE A 93 20.38 6.07 -0.76
CA ILE A 93 20.90 5.63 -2.07
C ILE A 93 20.23 6.41 -3.20
N TRP A 94 18.90 6.56 -3.15
CA TRP A 94 18.14 7.30 -4.15
C TRP A 94 18.62 8.75 -4.25
N PHE A 95 18.87 9.45 -3.14
CA PHE A 95 19.41 10.82 -3.17
C PHE A 95 20.73 10.95 -3.92
N ILE A 96 21.56 9.91 -3.93
CA ILE A 96 22.83 9.89 -4.66
C ILE A 96 22.59 9.72 -6.17
N ILE A 97 21.65 8.85 -6.56
CA ILE A 97 21.40 8.51 -7.97
C ILE A 97 20.27 9.33 -8.63
N LYS A 98 19.53 10.15 -7.88
CA LYS A 98 18.31 10.84 -8.35
C LYS A 98 18.51 11.70 -9.59
N ASN A 99 19.71 12.23 -9.80
CA ASN A 99 20.03 13.04 -10.98
C ASN A 99 20.02 12.21 -12.27
N TRP A 100 20.22 10.89 -12.16
CA TRP A 100 20.28 9.94 -13.28
C TRP A 100 19.01 9.07 -13.31
N PHE A 101 18.45 8.78 -12.14
CA PHE A 101 17.22 8.02 -11.96
C PHE A 101 16.36 8.65 -10.86
N PRO A 102 15.46 9.61 -11.20
CA PRO A 102 14.71 10.40 -10.23
C PRO A 102 13.56 9.62 -9.56
N PHE A 103 13.57 8.29 -9.68
CA PHE A 103 12.52 7.42 -9.21
C PHE A 103 13.00 6.55 -8.02
N ASN A 104 12.48 6.79 -6.81
CA ASN A 104 12.52 5.81 -5.72
C ASN A 104 11.58 4.62 -6.02
N PHE A 105 12.03 3.70 -6.88
CA PHE A 105 11.20 2.59 -7.37
C PHE A 105 10.95 1.51 -6.30
N VAL A 106 11.88 1.36 -5.35
CA VAL A 106 11.87 0.23 -4.41
C VAL A 106 10.69 0.31 -3.46
N SER A 107 10.46 1.44 -2.80
CA SER A 107 9.33 1.56 -1.88
C SER A 107 7.98 1.64 -2.61
N THR A 108 7.94 2.05 -3.88
CA THR A 108 6.74 1.86 -4.72
C THR A 108 6.39 0.39 -4.90
N ILE A 109 7.37 -0.51 -5.05
CA ILE A 109 7.09 -1.95 -5.11
C ILE A 109 6.40 -2.40 -3.82
N PHE A 110 6.88 -1.96 -2.65
CA PHE A 110 6.28 -2.34 -1.37
C PHE A 110 4.89 -1.72 -1.16
N LEU A 111 4.66 -0.48 -1.61
CA LEU A 111 3.32 0.10 -1.65
C LEU A 111 2.36 -0.70 -2.54
N LEU A 112 2.82 -1.14 -3.71
CA LEU A 112 2.04 -2.03 -4.58
C LEU A 112 1.78 -3.38 -3.92
N LEU A 113 2.75 -3.97 -3.23
CA LEU A 113 2.55 -5.22 -2.48
C LEU A 113 1.44 -5.08 -1.43
N ILE A 114 1.45 -3.99 -0.65
CA ILE A 114 0.38 -3.70 0.32
C ILE A 114 -0.97 -3.56 -0.38
N PHE A 115 -1.00 -2.80 -1.48
CA PHE A 115 -2.21 -2.59 -2.28
C PHE A 115 -2.78 -3.91 -2.81
N PHE A 116 -1.93 -4.79 -3.36
CA PHE A 116 -2.32 -6.13 -3.80
C PHE A 116 -2.76 -7.03 -2.64
N GLY A 117 -2.10 -6.94 -1.50
CA GLY A 117 -2.49 -7.67 -0.28
C GLY A 117 -3.90 -7.29 0.18
N LEU A 118 -4.21 -5.98 0.16
CA LEU A 118 -5.54 -5.46 0.48
C LEU A 118 -6.60 -5.91 -0.52
N ILE A 119 -6.29 -5.93 -1.82
CA ILE A 119 -7.20 -6.45 -2.83
C ILE A 119 -7.53 -7.92 -2.55
N LYS A 120 -6.50 -8.75 -2.35
CA LYS A 120 -6.68 -10.17 -2.03
C LYS A 120 -7.48 -10.37 -0.75
N TYR A 121 -7.27 -9.54 0.27
CA TYR A 121 -8.06 -9.57 1.49
C TYR A 121 -9.53 -9.26 1.20
N CYS A 122 -9.82 -8.14 0.52
CA CYS A 122 -11.20 -7.72 0.26
C CYS A 122 -11.99 -8.71 -0.60
N LEU A 123 -11.33 -9.41 -1.52
CA LEU A 123 -11.97 -10.36 -2.45
C LEU A 123 -11.97 -11.81 -1.96
N ARG A 124 -11.41 -12.09 -0.77
CA ARG A 124 -11.31 -13.45 -0.24
C ARG A 124 -12.68 -14.02 0.11
N GLU A 125 -12.95 -15.24 -0.33
CA GLU A 125 -14.23 -15.94 -0.12
C GLU A 125 -14.35 -16.63 1.24
N ASP A 126 -13.24 -17.16 1.74
CA ASP A 126 -13.19 -17.97 2.98
C ASP A 126 -13.39 -17.14 4.26
N LEU A 127 -13.30 -15.82 4.17
CA LEU A 127 -13.46 -14.88 5.29
C LEU A 127 -14.86 -14.22 5.34
N LYS A 128 -15.80 -14.65 4.48
CA LYS A 128 -17.14 -14.04 4.39
C LYS A 128 -18.02 -14.31 5.62
N ASN A 129 -17.65 -15.30 6.45
CA ASN A 129 -18.46 -15.84 7.55
C ASN A 129 -17.79 -15.75 8.94
N TYR A 130 -16.72 -14.95 9.09
CA TYR A 130 -16.12 -14.60 10.38
C TYR A 130 -16.27 -13.09 10.62
#